data_AF-A0A2L1JIS3-F1
#
_entry.id   AF-A0A2L1JIS3-F1
#
_cell.length_a   1.000
_cell.length_b   1.000
_cell.length_c   1.000
_cell.angle_alpha   90.00
_cell.angle_beta   90.00
_cell.angle_gamma   90.00
#
_symmetry.space_group_name_H-M   'P 1'
#
loop_
_entity.id
_entity.type
_entity.pdbx_description
1 polymer ?
#
loop_
_entity_poly.entity_id
_entity_poly.type
_entity_poly.pdbx_seq_one_letter_code
_entity_poly.pdbx_strand_id
1 'polypeptide(L)'
;MAKQALTGDPVKDANIRLARDLLSHPGLLEALDRNGKTGIVNGHLTKADINSFISSSNPLKLHSDKQLVQELLGHFDKLATGYFSRSIKLSELDRLAKQPLTGKPSQDKLIHLAKELSVRPELKAAMDNLFQSQRDGAISRRELKKLLKLLD
;
A
#
# COMPACT_ATOMS: atom_id res chain seq x y z
N MET A 1 -24.78 -7.17 11.15
CA MET A 1 -25.37 -6.41 10.04
C MET A 1 -25.27 -7.14 8.70
N ALA A 2 -24.09 -7.34 8.09
CA ALA A 2 -24.02 -7.96 6.74
C ALA A 2 -24.65 -9.36 6.60
N LYS A 3 -24.60 -10.18 7.67
CA LYS A 3 -25.20 -11.53 7.72
C LYS A 3 -26.70 -11.55 8.02
N GLN A 4 -27.32 -10.40 8.31
CA GLN A 4 -28.76 -10.33 8.61
C GLN A 4 -29.58 -10.37 7.31
N ALA A 5 -30.78 -10.94 7.37
CA ALA A 5 -31.76 -10.84 6.29
C ALA A 5 -32.29 -9.41 6.16
N LEU A 6 -32.83 -9.05 4.98
CA LEU A 6 -33.54 -7.78 4.82
C LEU A 6 -34.78 -7.78 5.72
N THR A 7 -35.03 -6.64 6.37
CA THR A 7 -36.07 -6.51 7.39
C THR A 7 -37.32 -5.80 6.89
N GLY A 8 -37.32 -5.31 5.64
CA GLY A 8 -38.40 -4.51 5.07
C GLY A 8 -38.38 -3.03 5.50
N ASP A 9 -37.40 -2.64 6.32
CA ASP A 9 -37.14 -1.26 6.70
C ASP A 9 -36.12 -0.68 5.70
N PRO A 10 -36.45 0.36 4.92
CA PRO A 10 -35.58 0.86 3.86
C PRO A 10 -34.19 1.29 4.35
N VAL A 11 -34.08 1.87 5.54
CA VAL A 11 -32.82 2.37 6.09
C VAL A 11 -31.95 1.20 6.56
N LYS A 12 -32.55 0.25 7.28
CA LYS A 12 -31.83 -0.95 7.72
C LYS A 12 -31.40 -1.80 6.52
N ASP A 13 -32.25 -1.95 5.53
CA ASP A 13 -31.97 -2.70 4.31
C ASP A 13 -30.84 -2.05 3.50
N ALA A 14 -30.79 -0.72 3.40
CA ALA A 14 -29.69 0.00 2.79
C ALA A 14 -28.36 -0.27 3.52
N ASN A 15 -28.35 -0.22 4.85
CA ASN A 15 -27.16 -0.50 5.65
C ASN A 15 -26.70 -1.96 5.54
N ILE A 16 -27.62 -2.92 5.47
CA ILE A 16 -27.30 -4.34 5.26
C ILE A 16 -26.68 -4.55 3.89
N ARG A 17 -27.24 -3.93 2.84
CA ARG A 17 -26.70 -4.00 1.46
C ARG A 17 -25.31 -3.39 1.39
N LEU A 18 -25.10 -2.21 1.98
CA LEU A 18 -23.78 -1.59 2.04
C LEU A 18 -22.77 -2.48 2.77
N ALA A 19 -23.13 -3.04 3.92
CA ALA A 19 -22.22 -3.92 4.67
C ALA A 19 -21.87 -5.20 3.89
N ARG A 20 -22.80 -5.74 3.10
CA ARG A 20 -22.52 -6.87 2.19
C ARG A 20 -21.60 -6.48 1.06
N ASP A 21 -21.85 -5.33 0.45
CA ASP A 21 -21.04 -4.79 -0.64
C ASP A 21 -19.59 -4.54 -0.19
N LEU A 22 -19.40 -3.92 0.98
CA LEU A 22 -18.06 -3.73 1.55
C LEU A 22 -17.32 -5.06 1.79
N LEU A 23 -18.02 -6.12 2.19
CA LEU A 23 -17.43 -7.45 2.39
C LEU A 23 -17.20 -8.22 1.08
N SER A 24 -17.93 -7.92 0.02
CA SER A 24 -17.74 -8.56 -1.29
C SER A 24 -16.59 -7.98 -2.10
N HIS A 25 -15.96 -6.90 -1.63
CA HIS A 25 -14.80 -6.27 -2.27
C HIS A 25 -13.51 -6.61 -1.51
N PRO A 26 -12.70 -7.58 -2.01
CA PRO A 26 -11.44 -7.95 -1.37
C PRO A 26 -10.50 -6.74 -1.22
N GLY A 27 -9.90 -6.58 -0.04
CA GLY A 27 -8.94 -5.50 0.26
C GLY A 27 -9.56 -4.11 0.49
N LEU A 28 -10.84 -3.90 0.20
CA LEU A 28 -11.47 -2.58 0.38
C LEU A 28 -11.54 -2.16 1.84
N LEU A 29 -11.95 -3.06 2.74
CA LEU A 29 -12.02 -2.76 4.18
C LEU A 29 -10.65 -2.40 4.75
N GLU A 30 -9.61 -3.14 4.38
CA GLU A 30 -8.24 -2.85 4.78
C GLU A 30 -7.78 -1.48 4.24
N ALA A 31 -8.10 -1.16 2.99
CA ALA A 31 -7.75 0.12 2.38
C ALA A 31 -8.50 1.32 3.00
N LEU A 32 -9.74 1.12 3.45
CA LEU A 32 -10.53 2.13 4.15
C LEU A 32 -10.11 2.33 5.61
N ASP A 33 -9.59 1.28 6.24
CA ASP A 33 -9.05 1.28 7.61
C ASP A 33 -7.63 1.86 7.69
N ARG A 34 -6.96 1.95 6.55
CA ARG A 34 -5.58 2.34 6.46
C ARG A 34 -5.40 3.81 6.82
N ASN A 35 -4.58 4.05 7.84
CA ASN A 35 -4.27 5.39 8.28
C ASN A 35 -3.55 6.19 7.19
N GLY A 36 -4.11 7.34 6.79
CA GLY A 36 -3.56 8.17 5.72
C GLY A 36 -2.19 8.81 6.01
N LYS A 37 -1.72 8.79 7.27
CA LYS A 37 -0.41 9.33 7.67
C LYS A 37 0.63 8.25 7.87
N THR A 38 0.27 7.12 8.48
CA THR A 38 1.22 6.05 8.84
C THR A 38 1.14 4.83 7.92
N GLY A 39 0.01 4.63 7.24
CA GLY A 39 -0.28 3.45 6.44
C GLY A 39 -0.67 2.21 7.25
N ILE A 40 -0.83 2.32 8.58
CA ILE A 40 -1.21 1.22 9.48
C ILE A 40 -2.70 0.91 9.38
N VAL A 41 -3.04 -0.38 9.47
CA VAL A 41 -4.40 -0.94 9.60
C VAL A 41 -4.59 -1.34 11.08
N ASN A 42 -5.66 -0.90 11.72
CA ASN A 42 -5.90 -1.09 13.17
C ASN A 42 -7.30 -1.63 13.51
N GLY A 43 -8.15 -1.89 12.52
CA GLY A 43 -9.53 -2.37 12.70
C GLY A 43 -10.54 -1.28 13.06
N HIS A 44 -10.19 0.00 12.94
CA HIS A 44 -11.04 1.14 13.21
C HIS A 44 -11.20 2.06 11.98
N LEU A 45 -12.34 1.93 11.30
CA LEU A 45 -12.72 2.84 10.22
C LEU A 45 -13.00 4.25 10.78
N THR A 46 -12.13 5.21 10.51
CA THR A 46 -12.37 6.62 10.82
C THR A 46 -12.75 7.42 9.57
N LYS A 47 -13.45 8.54 9.76
CA LYS A 47 -13.75 9.47 8.64
C LYS A 47 -12.47 9.98 7.97
N ALA A 48 -11.38 10.14 8.75
CA ALA A 48 -10.11 10.62 8.22
C ALA A 48 -9.48 9.58 7.28
N ASP A 49 -9.51 8.31 7.64
CA ASP A 49 -8.95 7.21 6.84
C ASP A 49 -9.74 7.03 5.53
N ILE A 50 -11.07 7.03 5.63
CA ILE A 50 -11.98 6.99 4.48
C ILE A 50 -11.72 8.18 3.53
N ASN A 51 -11.61 9.39 4.07
CA ASN A 51 -11.33 10.57 3.25
C ASN A 51 -9.96 10.50 2.57
N SER A 52 -8.95 9.97 3.26
CA SER A 52 -7.62 9.74 2.68
C SER A 52 -7.69 8.76 1.51
N PHE A 53 -8.44 7.66 1.67
CA PHE A 53 -8.64 6.68 0.60
C PHE A 53 -9.40 7.25 -0.62
N ILE A 54 -10.47 8.01 -0.38
CA ILE A 54 -11.30 8.60 -1.45
C ILE A 54 -10.51 9.65 -2.25
N SER A 55 -9.76 10.50 -1.56
CA SER A 55 -8.97 11.56 -2.20
C SER A 55 -7.73 11.05 -2.95
N SER A 56 -7.27 9.84 -2.66
CA SER A 56 -6.17 9.22 -3.41
C SER A 56 -6.62 8.82 -4.82
N SER A 57 -5.88 9.32 -5.81
CA SER A 57 -6.00 8.92 -7.22
C SER A 57 -5.00 7.83 -7.63
N ASN A 58 -4.22 7.30 -6.67
CA ASN A 58 -3.21 6.28 -6.96
C ASN A 58 -3.89 4.95 -7.32
N PRO A 59 -3.61 4.33 -8.49
CA PRO A 59 -4.18 3.03 -8.84
C PRO A 59 -3.80 1.91 -7.86
N LEU A 60 -2.72 2.09 -7.10
CA LEU A 60 -2.24 1.08 -6.14
C LEU A 60 -2.86 1.23 -4.74
N LYS A 61 -3.81 2.16 -4.53
CA LYS A 61 -4.40 2.42 -3.20
C LYS A 61 -5.17 1.23 -2.59
N LEU A 62 -5.61 0.29 -3.43
CA LEU A 62 -6.25 -0.95 -3.00
C LEU A 62 -5.28 -2.11 -2.78
N HIS A 63 -4.00 -1.96 -3.14
CA HIS A 63 -3.03 -3.01 -2.88
C HIS A 63 -2.78 -3.16 -1.39
N SER A 64 -2.78 -4.41 -0.93
CA SER A 64 -2.24 -4.81 0.37
C SER A 64 -0.74 -4.54 0.45
N ASP A 65 -0.20 -4.53 1.66
CA ASP A 65 1.24 -4.37 1.88
C ASP A 65 2.04 -5.47 1.19
N LYS A 66 1.53 -6.70 1.22
CA LYS A 66 2.10 -7.85 0.50
C LYS A 66 2.19 -7.58 -1.00
N GLN A 67 1.11 -7.11 -1.62
CA GLN A 67 1.09 -6.80 -3.05
C GLN A 67 2.07 -5.69 -3.41
N LEU A 68 2.21 -4.65 -2.58
CA LEU A 68 3.19 -3.59 -2.80
C LEU A 68 4.64 -4.10 -2.69
N VAL A 69 4.93 -4.96 -1.71
CA VAL A 69 6.24 -5.60 -1.59
C VAL A 69 6.53 -6.50 -2.81
N GLN A 70 5.52 -7.22 -3.32
CA GLN A 70 5.64 -8.04 -4.53
C GLN A 70 5.92 -7.18 -5.77
N GLU A 71 5.20 -6.08 -5.96
CA GLU A 71 5.44 -5.16 -7.07
C GLU A 71 6.84 -4.53 -7.00
N LEU A 72 7.26 -4.10 -5.81
CA LEU A 72 8.60 -3.54 -5.60
C LEU A 72 9.69 -4.55 -5.91
N LEU A 73 9.50 -5.81 -5.51
CA LEU A 73 10.41 -6.90 -5.84
C LEU A 73 10.45 -7.19 -7.36
N GLY A 74 9.30 -7.13 -8.04
CA GLY A 74 9.18 -7.30 -9.49
C GLY A 74 9.83 -6.16 -10.30
N HIS A 75 9.94 -4.96 -9.70
CA HIS A 75 10.59 -3.80 -10.29
C HIS A 75 11.99 -3.51 -9.76
N PHE A 76 12.55 -4.43 -8.96
CA PHE A 76 13.79 -4.20 -8.24
C PHE A 76 14.95 -3.77 -9.14
N ASP A 77 15.21 -4.46 -10.25
CA ASP A 77 16.33 -4.12 -11.15
C ASP A 77 16.19 -2.74 -11.80
N LYS A 78 14.95 -2.26 -11.94
CA LYS A 78 14.69 -0.93 -12.51
C LYS A 78 14.88 0.19 -11.49
N LEU A 79 14.72 -0.13 -10.20
CA LEU A 79 14.81 0.82 -9.09
C LEU A 79 16.18 0.81 -8.41
N ALA A 80 16.90 -0.31 -8.48
CA ALA A 80 18.25 -0.43 -7.99
C ALA A 80 19.23 0.26 -8.96
N THR A 81 19.66 1.48 -8.62
CA THR A 81 20.57 2.27 -9.44
C THR A 81 22.04 2.06 -9.01
N GLY A 82 22.96 1.92 -9.98
CA GLY A 82 24.42 1.83 -9.75
C GLY A 82 25.12 0.64 -10.42
N TYR A 83 26.46 0.63 -10.38
CA TYR A 83 27.32 -0.40 -11.01
C TYR A 83 27.27 -1.77 -10.30
N PHE A 84 26.90 -1.77 -9.01
CA PHE A 84 26.65 -2.96 -8.20
C PHE A 84 25.25 -2.86 -7.57
N SER A 85 24.21 -2.88 -8.39
CA SER A 85 22.80 -2.67 -8.00
C SER A 85 22.26 -3.81 -7.11
N ARG A 86 22.65 -3.80 -5.83
CA ARG A 86 22.25 -4.77 -4.80
C ARG A 86 21.08 -4.30 -3.94
N SER A 87 20.74 -3.01 -3.98
CA SER A 87 19.70 -2.38 -3.16
C SER A 87 19.02 -1.21 -3.85
N ILE A 88 17.77 -0.93 -3.44
CA ILE A 88 16.99 0.25 -3.82
C ILE A 88 17.18 1.29 -2.72
N LYS A 89 17.69 2.47 -3.05
CA LYS A 89 17.84 3.55 -2.05
C LYS A 89 16.48 4.13 -1.70
N LEU A 90 16.21 4.36 -0.40
CA LEU A 90 14.98 5.02 0.02
C LEU A 90 14.87 6.44 -0.54
N SER A 91 15.99 7.14 -0.67
CA SER A 91 16.05 8.47 -1.29
C SER A 91 15.64 8.47 -2.76
N GLU A 92 15.88 7.37 -3.49
CA GLU A 92 15.43 7.23 -4.88
C GLU A 92 13.92 7.02 -4.96
N LEU A 93 13.34 6.23 -4.05
CA LEU A 93 11.89 6.12 -3.91
C LEU A 93 11.27 7.47 -3.57
N ASP A 94 11.86 8.23 -2.64
CA ASP A 94 11.39 9.58 -2.29
C ASP A 94 11.49 10.55 -3.47
N ARG A 95 12.54 10.43 -4.27
CA ARG A 95 12.71 11.22 -5.50
C ARG A 95 11.62 10.90 -6.51
N LEU A 96 11.36 9.61 -6.76
CA LEU A 96 10.30 9.14 -7.68
C LEU A 96 8.90 9.55 -7.20
N ALA A 97 8.63 9.46 -5.90
CA ALA A 97 7.33 9.82 -5.32
C ALA A 97 6.97 11.29 -5.59
N LYS A 98 7.99 12.17 -5.65
CA LYS A 98 7.83 13.60 -5.92
C LYS A 98 7.70 13.93 -7.42
N GLN A 99 7.91 12.97 -8.31
CA GLN A 99 7.83 13.22 -9.75
C GLN A 99 6.38 13.33 -10.24
N PRO A 100 6.10 14.25 -11.19
CA PRO A 100 4.87 14.18 -11.97
C PRO A 100 4.88 12.93 -12.85
N LEU A 101 3.69 12.47 -13.25
CA LEU A 101 3.58 11.41 -14.25
C LEU A 101 4.17 11.90 -15.58
N THR A 102 4.87 11.01 -16.25
CA THR A 102 5.66 11.29 -17.46
C THR A 102 4.91 10.95 -18.74
N GLY A 103 3.76 10.26 -18.64
CA GLY A 103 3.01 9.72 -19.77
C GLY A 103 3.62 8.42 -20.32
N LYS A 104 4.73 7.94 -19.76
CA LYS A 104 5.37 6.68 -20.14
C LYS A 104 4.93 5.58 -19.18
N PRO A 105 4.16 4.56 -19.62
CA PRO A 105 3.57 3.57 -18.72
C PRO A 105 4.58 2.84 -17.82
N SER A 106 5.79 2.56 -18.32
CA SER A 106 6.83 1.89 -17.53
C SER A 106 7.38 2.74 -16.40
N GLN A 107 7.53 4.05 -16.63
CA GLN A 107 8.03 5.00 -15.63
C GLN A 107 6.93 5.38 -14.65
N ASP A 108 5.71 5.58 -15.15
CA ASP A 108 4.57 5.98 -14.35
C ASP A 108 4.18 4.89 -13.34
N LYS A 109 4.35 3.60 -13.68
CA LYS A 109 4.23 2.50 -12.72
C LYS A 109 5.19 2.64 -11.54
N LEU A 110 6.47 2.97 -11.79
CA LEU A 110 7.45 3.17 -10.72
C LEU A 110 7.12 4.39 -9.86
N ILE A 111 6.60 5.45 -10.48
CA ILE A 111 6.16 6.66 -9.78
C ILE A 111 4.94 6.37 -8.90
N HIS A 112 3.94 5.63 -9.42
CA HIS A 112 2.77 5.22 -8.63
C HIS A 112 3.15 4.35 -7.44
N LEU A 113 4.05 3.39 -7.64
CA LEU A 113 4.58 2.57 -6.56
C LEU A 113 5.31 3.40 -5.50
N ALA A 114 6.20 4.29 -5.92
CA ALA A 114 6.91 5.18 -5.01
C ALA A 114 5.96 6.11 -4.23
N LYS A 115 4.93 6.67 -4.90
CA LYS A 115 3.90 7.49 -4.26
C LYS A 115 3.10 6.69 -3.23
N GLU A 116 2.74 5.45 -3.54
CA GLU A 116 2.00 4.62 -2.58
C GLU A 116 2.84 4.27 -1.35
N LEU A 117 4.12 3.95 -1.56
CA LEU A 117 5.04 3.70 -0.45
C LEU A 117 5.31 4.96 0.40
N SER A 118 5.20 6.15 -0.19
CA SER A 118 5.39 7.42 0.53
C SER A 118 4.26 7.74 1.51
N VAL A 119 3.04 7.24 1.26
CA VAL A 119 1.89 7.38 2.16
C VAL A 119 1.75 6.19 3.12
N ARG A 120 2.68 5.22 3.03
CA ARG A 120 2.79 4.06 3.92
C ARG A 120 4.17 3.98 4.56
N PRO A 121 4.57 5.01 5.34
CA PRO A 121 5.92 5.11 5.89
C PRO A 121 6.32 3.92 6.77
N GLU A 122 5.39 3.29 7.49
CA GLU A 122 5.69 2.11 8.32
C GLU A 122 6.04 0.88 7.47
N LEU A 123 5.31 0.64 6.38
CA LEU A 123 5.65 -0.41 5.42
C LEU A 123 7.03 -0.14 4.79
N LYS A 124 7.25 1.10 4.33
CA LYS A 124 8.53 1.51 3.74
C LYS A 124 9.69 1.33 4.74
N ALA A 125 9.47 1.64 6.02
CA ALA A 125 10.47 1.42 7.07
C ALA A 125 10.70 -0.07 7.36
N ALA A 126 9.67 -0.91 7.31
CA ALA A 126 9.81 -2.36 7.48
C ALA A 126 10.66 -3.01 6.36
N MET A 127 10.64 -2.44 5.15
CA MET A 127 11.47 -2.91 4.03
C MET A 127 12.97 -2.65 4.23
N ASP A 128 13.35 -1.66 5.04
CA ASP A 128 14.72 -1.17 5.32
C ASP A 128 15.23 -1.59 6.72
N ASN A 129 14.60 -2.60 7.36
CA ASN A 129 14.88 -2.91 8.76
C ASN A 129 14.78 -4.41 9.12
N LEU A 130 14.84 -5.31 8.14
CA LEU A 130 14.36 -6.68 8.37
C LEU A 130 15.45 -7.68 8.79
N PHE A 131 16.73 -7.31 8.66
CA PHE A 131 17.87 -8.19 8.94
C PHE A 131 19.00 -7.56 9.75
N GLN A 132 18.95 -6.26 10.06
CA GLN A 132 19.99 -5.57 10.84
C GLN A 132 19.37 -4.60 11.85
N SER A 133 20.12 -4.29 12.90
CA SER A 133 19.77 -3.29 13.92
C SER A 133 19.94 -1.83 13.45
N GLN A 134 20.26 -1.60 12.17
CA GLN A 134 20.45 -0.27 11.59
C GLN A 134 19.74 -0.18 10.24
N ARG A 135 18.89 0.85 10.11
CA ARG A 135 18.35 1.34 8.84
C ARG A 135 19.50 1.92 8.05
N ASP A 136 19.91 1.24 6.98
CA ASP A 136 21.00 1.71 6.11
C ASP A 136 20.47 2.61 4.97
N GLY A 137 19.15 2.81 4.92
CA GLY A 137 18.48 3.65 3.93
C GLY A 137 18.35 2.97 2.58
N ALA A 138 18.48 1.63 2.53
CA ALA A 138 18.48 0.87 1.31
C ALA A 138 17.77 -0.50 1.46
N ILE A 139 16.86 -0.78 0.53
CA ILE A 139 16.08 -2.01 0.51
C ILE A 139 16.80 -3.05 -0.34
N SER A 140 17.20 -4.18 0.24
CA SER A 140 17.76 -5.32 -0.48
C SER A 140 16.69 -6.31 -0.96
N ARG A 141 17.01 -7.10 -1.99
CA ARG A 141 16.12 -8.22 -2.41
C ARG A 141 15.86 -9.22 -1.29
N ARG A 142 16.84 -9.43 -0.41
CA ARG A 142 16.73 -10.38 0.70
C ARG A 142 15.66 -9.92 1.68
N GLU A 143 15.68 -8.63 2.03
CA GLU A 143 14.67 -7.99 2.90
C GLU A 143 13.28 -8.12 2.33
N LEU A 144 13.08 -7.76 1.06
CA LEU A 144 11.77 -7.90 0.42
C LEU A 144 11.29 -9.35 0.45
N LYS A 145 12.14 -10.32 0.10
CA LYS A 145 11.76 -11.74 0.13
C LYS A 145 11.42 -12.24 1.52
N LYS A 146 12.07 -11.73 2.58
CA LYS A 146 11.76 -12.14 3.96
C LYS A 146 10.51 -11.42 4.47
N LEU A 147 10.33 -10.15 4.13
CA LEU A 147 9.13 -9.39 4.49
C LEU A 147 7.89 -10.03 3.89
N LEU A 148 7.97 -10.47 2.62
CA LEU A 148 6.87 -11.21 1.98
C LEU A 148 6.43 -12.44 2.76
N LYS A 149 7.37 -13.19 3.34
CA LYS A 149 7.06 -14.38 4.16
C LYS A 149 6.45 -14.04 5.52
N LEU A 150 6.61 -12.80 5.99
CA LEU A 150 6.03 -12.32 7.25
C LEU A 150 4.64 -11.71 7.05
N LEU A 151 4.31 -11.32 5.82
CA LEU A 151 3.02 -10.77 5.41
C LEU A 151 2.06 -11.86 4.89
N ASP A 152 2.40 -13.15 5.09
CA ASP A 152 1.59 -14.32 4.73
C ASP A 152 0.54 -14.66 5.79
#